data_AF-A0A522DQ34-F1
#
_entry.id   AF-A0A522DQ34-F1
#
_cell.length_a   1.000
_cell.length_b   1.000
_cell.length_c   1.000
_cell.angle_alpha   90.00
_cell.angle_beta   90.00
_cell.angle_gamma   90.00
#
_symmetry.space_group_name_H-M   'P 1'
#
loop_
_entity.id
_entity.type
_entity.pdbx_description
1 polymer ?
#
loop_
_entity_poly.entity_id
_entity_poly.type
_entity_poly.pdbx_seq_one_letter_code
_entity_poly.pdbx_strand_id
1 'polypeptide(L)'
;MLADRGYNHPAAILDCHEQAVNVLVRLQPTAMPLYLRQADSLTCDLLPEHRLKVADHLRKATGDIVSIPVWLHSKGRSCQGIIHAQRLPPEAAEAARRRCRQEGNRKGRTPAQDTLYLAGWVMVFATVSEAVLEAS
;
A
#
# COMPACT_ATOMS: atom_id res chain seq x y z
N MET A 1 2.85 -15.83 2.15
CA MET A 1 2.45 -15.62 0.75
C MET A 1 3.13 -14.37 0.19
N LEU A 2 3.82 -14.50 -0.94
CA LEU A 2 4.34 -13.37 -1.71
C LEU A 2 3.48 -13.22 -2.98
N ALA A 3 2.94 -12.03 -3.24
CA ALA A 3 2.10 -11.82 -4.42
C ALA A 3 2.36 -10.47 -5.11
N ASP A 4 2.20 -10.42 -6.43
CA ASP A 4 2.35 -9.19 -7.22
C ASP A 4 1.01 -8.43 -7.38
N ARG A 5 1.07 -7.21 -7.93
CA ARG A 5 -0.03 -6.22 -8.03
C ARG A 5 -1.38 -6.77 -8.47
N GLY A 6 -1.40 -7.80 -9.33
CA GLY A 6 -2.61 -8.45 -9.83
C GLY A 6 -3.39 -9.25 -8.78
N TYR A 7 -2.79 -9.54 -7.64
CA TYR A 7 -3.36 -10.36 -6.56
C TYR A 7 -3.70 -9.54 -5.31
N ASN A 8 -3.89 -8.22 -5.44
CA ASN A 8 -4.42 -7.35 -4.38
C ASN A 8 -5.90 -7.65 -4.11
N HIS A 9 -6.19 -8.84 -3.56
CA HIS A 9 -7.51 -9.26 -3.13
C HIS A 9 -7.59 -9.20 -1.59
N PRO A 10 -8.19 -8.15 -1.01
CA PRO A 10 -8.26 -7.98 0.43
C PRO A 10 -8.83 -9.19 1.18
N ALA A 11 -9.83 -9.87 0.60
CA ALA A 11 -10.41 -11.08 1.19
C ALA A 11 -9.39 -12.22 1.32
N ALA A 12 -8.61 -12.50 0.27
CA ALA A 12 -7.60 -13.56 0.29
C ALA A 12 -6.48 -13.25 1.29
N ILE A 13 -6.09 -11.97 1.41
CA ILE A 13 -5.11 -11.52 2.41
C ILE A 13 -5.63 -11.76 3.83
N LEU A 14 -6.91 -11.47 4.08
CA LEU A 14 -7.56 -11.71 5.37
C LEU A 14 -7.65 -13.21 5.67
N ASP A 15 -8.00 -14.04 4.70
CA ASP A 15 -8.05 -15.50 4.86
C ASP A 15 -6.66 -16.07 5.19
N CYS A 16 -5.59 -15.58 4.56
CA CYS A 16 -4.22 -15.94 4.93
C CYS A 16 -3.85 -15.49 6.34
N HIS A 17 -4.26 -14.28 6.73
CA HIS A 17 -3.98 -13.75 8.07
C HIS A 17 -4.68 -14.58 9.16
N GLU A 18 -5.93 -15.00 8.94
CA GLU A 18 -6.67 -15.90 9.85
C GLU A 18 -5.95 -17.25 10.02
N GLN A 19 -5.21 -17.71 9.00
CA GLN A 19 -4.38 -18.91 9.05
C GLN A 19 -2.97 -18.66 9.63
N ALA A 20 -2.72 -17.49 10.22
CA ALA A 20 -1.41 -17.06 10.70
C ALA A 20 -0.31 -17.06 9.61
N VAL A 21 -0.71 -16.93 8.34
CA VAL A 21 0.23 -16.84 7.22
C VAL A 21 0.58 -15.37 6.97
N ASN A 22 1.88 -15.10 7.01
CA ASN A 22 2.45 -13.79 6.69
C ASN A 22 2.31 -13.47 5.19
N VAL A 23 1.89 -12.25 4.87
CA VAL A 23 1.58 -11.80 3.51
C VAL A 23 2.44 -10.59 3.16
N LEU A 24 3.09 -10.64 1.99
CA LEU A 24 3.82 -9.52 1.40
C LEU A 24 3.29 -9.31 -0.02
N VAL A 25 2.69 -8.15 -0.29
CA VAL A 25 2.08 -7.84 -1.61
C VAL A 25 2.52 -6.49 -2.12
N ARG A 26 2.90 -6.43 -3.39
CA ARG A 26 3.18 -5.15 -4.06
C ARG A 26 1.89 -4.33 -4.15
N LEU A 27 1.88 -3.20 -3.44
CA LEU A 27 0.69 -2.41 -3.25
C LEU A 27 0.30 -1.66 -4.52
N GLN A 28 -0.99 -1.72 -4.87
CA GLN A 28 -1.64 -0.74 -5.72
C GLN A 28 -2.54 0.16 -4.85
N PRO A 29 -2.13 1.41 -4.57
CA PRO A 29 -2.77 2.26 -3.54
C PRO A 29 -4.25 2.54 -3.77
N THR A 30 -4.70 2.53 -5.02
CA THR A 30 -6.11 2.78 -5.37
C THR A 30 -6.99 1.55 -5.21
N ALA A 31 -6.41 0.34 -5.19
CA ALA A 31 -7.15 -0.92 -5.20
C ALA A 31 -7.42 -1.46 -3.78
N MET A 32 -6.72 -0.98 -2.75
CA MET A 32 -6.83 -1.51 -1.40
C MET A 32 -7.53 -0.55 -0.42
N PRO A 33 -8.53 -1.02 0.34
CA PRO A 33 -9.17 -0.28 1.43
C PRO A 33 -8.29 -0.29 2.68
N LEU A 34 -7.30 0.61 2.69
CA LEU A 34 -6.36 0.79 3.79
C LEU A 34 -6.75 2.00 4.64
N TYR A 35 -6.62 1.86 5.96
CA TYR A 35 -6.92 2.91 6.94
C TYR A 35 -5.69 3.11 7.82
N LEU A 36 -5.41 4.35 8.21
CA LEU A 36 -4.27 4.63 9.08
C LEU A 36 -4.52 4.00 10.46
N ARG A 37 -3.52 3.28 10.98
CA ARG A 37 -3.56 2.75 12.35
C ARG A 37 -2.84 3.72 13.28
N GLN A 38 -3.53 4.22 14.30
CA GLN A 38 -2.88 4.94 15.40
C GLN A 38 -2.15 3.93 16.30
N ALA A 39 -1.01 4.34 16.88
CA ALA A 39 -0.10 3.44 17.61
C ALA A 39 -0.82 2.58 18.67
N ASP A 40 -1.78 3.16 19.38
CA ASP A 40 -2.49 2.52 20.51
C ASP A 40 -3.86 1.94 20.13
N SER A 41 -4.22 1.99 18.85
CA SER A 41 -5.51 1.54 18.38
C SER A 41 -5.53 0.01 18.22
N LEU A 42 -6.40 -0.64 19.02
CA LEU A 42 -6.69 -2.08 18.95
C LEU A 42 -7.87 -2.39 18.02
N THR A 43 -8.69 -1.38 17.68
CA THR A 43 -9.90 -1.52 16.87
C THR A 43 -9.84 -0.61 15.64
N CYS A 44 -10.28 -1.13 14.49
CA CYS A 44 -10.35 -0.34 13.27
C CYS A 44 -11.67 0.44 13.21
N ASP A 45 -11.61 1.77 13.35
CA ASP A 45 -12.77 2.65 13.13
C ASP A 45 -12.93 2.94 11.63
N LEU A 46 -13.88 2.24 11.01
CA LEU A 46 -14.05 2.14 9.55
C LEU A 46 -14.89 3.25 8.95
N LEU A 47 -14.62 4.48 9.37
CA LEU A 47 -15.24 5.64 8.73
C LEU A 47 -14.60 5.84 7.34
N PRO A 48 -15.38 5.83 6.23
CA PRO A 48 -14.83 5.96 4.87
C PRO A 48 -13.91 7.17 4.67
N GLU A 49 -14.18 8.26 5.38
CA GLU A 49 -13.36 9.49 5.44
C GLU A 49 -11.97 9.27 6.04
N HIS A 50 -11.78 8.23 6.85
CA HIS A 50 -10.50 7.83 7.44
C HIS A 50 -9.67 6.93 6.53
N ARG A 51 -10.16 6.64 5.31
CA ARG A 51 -9.39 5.86 4.33
C ARG A 51 -8.07 6.58 4.04
N LEU A 52 -6.98 5.84 4.16
CA LEU A 52 -5.64 6.36 3.97
C LEU A 52 -5.44 6.83 2.53
N LYS A 53 -5.19 8.13 2.35
CA LYS A 53 -4.64 8.69 1.13
C LYS A 53 -3.12 8.57 1.17
N VAL A 54 -2.60 7.46 0.63
CA VAL A 54 -1.16 7.14 0.66
C VAL A 54 -0.32 8.27 0.08
N ALA A 55 -0.76 8.92 -1.00
CA ALA A 55 -0.04 10.04 -1.62
C ALA A 55 0.14 11.22 -0.65
N ASP A 56 -0.89 11.60 0.11
CA ASP A 56 -0.83 12.72 1.05
C ASP A 56 0.10 12.42 2.22
N HIS A 57 0.17 11.16 2.65
CA HIS A 57 1.08 10.73 3.69
C HIS A 57 2.55 10.76 3.19
N LEU A 58 2.81 10.21 2.01
CA LEU A 58 4.16 10.18 1.43
C LEU A 58 4.68 11.57 1.03
N ARG A 59 3.80 12.52 0.70
CA ARG A 59 4.18 13.93 0.45
C ARG A 59 4.74 14.62 1.70
N LYS A 60 4.26 14.24 2.88
CA LYS A 60 4.72 14.79 4.17
C LYS A 60 5.98 14.10 4.67
N ALA A 61 6.32 12.94 4.12
CA ALA A 61 7.51 12.19 4.51
C ALA A 61 8.78 12.87 4.00
N THR A 62 9.76 13.01 4.88
CA THR A 62 11.08 13.60 4.58
C THR A 62 12.11 12.54 4.18
N GLY A 63 11.88 11.27 4.51
CA GLY A 63 12.77 10.16 4.17
C GLY A 63 12.46 9.49 2.83
N ASP A 64 13.42 8.69 2.37
CA ASP A 64 13.27 7.84 1.18
C ASP A 64 12.67 6.47 1.51
N ILE A 65 12.63 6.08 2.78
CA ILE A 65 11.96 4.89 3.29
C ILE A 65 10.92 5.34 4.30
N VAL A 66 9.68 4.87 4.14
CA VAL A 66 8.54 5.25 4.98
C VAL A 66 7.76 3.98 5.32
N SER A 67 7.56 3.74 6.61
CA SER A 67 6.69 2.68 7.12
C SER A 67 5.41 3.31 7.67
N ILE A 68 4.25 2.84 7.19
CA ILE A 68 2.94 3.36 7.60
C ILE A 68 2.12 2.21 8.19
N PRO A 69 1.89 2.20 9.51
CA PRO A 69 0.97 1.24 10.13
C PRO A 69 -0.46 1.45 9.61
N VAL A 70 -1.10 0.37 9.17
CA VAL A 70 -2.42 0.42 8.58
C VAL A 70 -3.31 -0.74 9.02
N TRP A 71 -4.61 -0.51 8.89
CA TRP A 71 -5.62 -1.54 8.87
C TRP A 71 -6.01 -1.86 7.43
N LEU A 72 -6.01 -3.14 7.07
CA LEU A 72 -6.68 -3.63 5.87
C LEU A 72 -8.10 -4.06 6.26
N HIS A 73 -9.11 -3.56 5.55
CA HIS A 73 -10.50 -3.94 5.81
C HIS A 73 -11.23 -4.49 4.59
N SER A 74 -11.94 -5.61 4.74
CA SER A 74 -12.82 -6.10 3.68
C SER A 74 -13.99 -6.90 4.24
N LYS A 75 -15.19 -6.62 3.75
CA LYS A 75 -16.42 -7.37 4.06
C LYS A 75 -16.62 -7.59 5.58
N GLY A 76 -16.41 -6.56 6.40
CA GLY A 76 -16.60 -6.64 7.85
C GLY A 76 -15.41 -7.20 8.63
N ARG A 77 -14.36 -7.69 7.96
CA ARG A 77 -13.14 -8.22 8.58
C ARG A 77 -11.97 -7.24 8.43
N SER A 78 -11.06 -7.24 9.38
CA SER A 78 -9.87 -6.39 9.34
C SER A 78 -8.63 -7.08 9.89
N CYS A 79 -7.46 -6.76 9.34
CA CYS A 79 -6.18 -7.16 9.90
C CYS A 79 -5.19 -5.99 9.94
N GLN A 80 -4.21 -6.09 10.84
CA GLN A 80 -3.10 -5.15 10.92
C GLN A 80 -2.08 -5.42 9.82
N GLY A 81 -1.45 -4.36 9.35
CA GLY A 81 -0.28 -4.46 8.50
C GLY A 81 0.50 -3.16 8.45
N ILE A 82 1.55 -3.16 7.64
CA ILE A 82 2.44 -2.02 7.43
C ILE A 82 2.59 -1.83 5.92
N ILE A 83 2.46 -0.59 5.47
CA ILE A 83 2.91 -0.20 4.13
C ILE A 83 4.37 0.22 4.25
N HIS A 84 5.25 -0.51 3.59
CA HIS A 84 6.62 -0.07 3.36
C HIS A 84 6.70 0.60 2.00
N ALA A 85 7.06 1.88 1.98
CA ALA A 85 7.25 2.67 0.79
C ALA A 85 8.71 3.09 0.66
N GLN A 86 9.29 2.87 -0.51
CA GLN A 86 10.64 3.30 -0.85
C GLN A 86 10.61 4.18 -2.10
N ARG A 87 11.28 5.34 -2.03
CA ARG A 87 11.40 6.25 -3.15
C ARG A 87 12.30 5.61 -4.22
N LEU A 88 11.83 5.62 -5.46
CA LEU A 88 12.65 5.20 -6.59
C LEU A 88 13.69 6.28 -6.92
N PRO A 89 14.89 5.89 -7.39
CA PRO A 89 15.83 6.81 -8.01
C PRO A 89 15.16 7.65 -9.12
N PRO A 90 15.58 8.90 -9.36
CA PRO A 90 14.91 9.80 -10.29
C PRO A 90 14.66 9.20 -11.69
N GLU A 91 15.66 8.52 -12.24
CA GLU A 91 15.56 7.87 -13.56
C GLU A 91 14.50 6.76 -13.60
N ALA A 92 14.48 5.89 -12.58
CA ALA A 92 13.49 4.84 -12.46
C ALA A 92 12.08 5.38 -12.23
N ALA A 93 11.97 6.47 -11.44
CA ALA A 93 10.71 7.16 -11.20
C ALA A 93 10.16 7.80 -12.48
N GLU A 94 11.00 8.43 -13.30
CA GLU A 94 10.60 8.99 -14.59
C GLU A 94 10.14 7.90 -15.57
N ALA A 95 10.90 6.80 -15.66
CA ALA A 95 10.51 5.66 -16.50
C ALA A 95 9.15 5.09 -16.08
N ALA A 96 8.91 4.95 -14.77
CA ALA A 96 7.62 4.50 -14.25
C ALA A 96 6.48 5.48 -14.59
N ARG A 97 6.70 6.79 -14.45
CA ARG A 97 5.71 7.83 -14.84
C ARG A 97 5.40 7.78 -16.34
N ARG A 98 6.42 7.60 -17.19
CA ARG A 98 6.25 7.47 -18.64
C ARG A 98 5.38 6.26 -18.98
N ARG A 99 5.65 5.10 -18.36
CA ARG A 99 4.82 3.88 -18.51
C ARG A 99 3.36 4.12 -18.09
N CYS A 100 3.13 4.75 -16.94
CA CYS A 100 1.77 5.08 -16.49
C CYS A 100 1.02 5.98 -17.50
N ARG A 101 1.68 6.97 -18.09
CA ARG A 101 1.09 7.83 -19.13
C ARG A 101 0.77 7.03 -20.40
N GLN A 102 1.68 6.16 -20.84
CA GLN A 102 1.47 5.31 -22.02
C GLN A 102 0.28 4.36 -21.83
N GLU A 103 0.18 3.71 -20.67
CA GLU A 103 -0.94 2.83 -20.34
C GLU A 103 -2.28 3.58 -20.25
N GLY A 104 -2.27 4.78 -19.67
CA GLY A 104 -3.43 5.66 -19.62
C GLY A 104 -3.91 6.04 -21.02
N ASN A 105 -3.01 6.52 -21.88
CA ASN A 105 -3.32 6.87 -23.26
C ASN A 105 -3.90 5.68 -24.04
N ARG A 106 -3.34 4.48 -23.87
CA ARG A 106 -3.87 3.25 -24.50
C ARG A 106 -5.31 2.93 -24.06
N LYS A 107 -5.69 3.32 -22.85
CA LYS A 107 -7.03 3.14 -22.28
C LYS A 107 -7.93 4.38 -22.43
N GLY A 108 -7.50 5.41 -23.17
CA GLY A 108 -8.23 6.67 -23.33
C GLY A 108 -8.39 7.48 -22.04
N ARG A 109 -7.50 7.31 -21.06
CA ARG A 109 -7.58 7.95 -19.74
C ARG A 109 -6.29 8.68 -19.39
N THR A 110 -6.41 9.91 -18.89
CA THR A 110 -5.26 10.63 -18.32
C THR A 110 -5.04 10.20 -16.86
N PRO A 111 -3.85 9.70 -16.49
CA PRO A 111 -3.57 9.34 -15.09
C PRO A 111 -3.65 10.56 -14.16
N ALA A 112 -4.26 10.38 -12.99
CA ALA A 112 -4.34 11.44 -11.99
C ALA A 112 -2.95 11.83 -11.45
N GLN A 113 -2.80 13.06 -10.96
CA GLN A 113 -1.53 13.56 -10.40
C GLN A 113 -1.02 12.66 -9.26
N ASP A 114 -1.91 12.20 -8.38
CA ASP A 114 -1.56 11.25 -7.31
C ASP A 114 -1.01 9.93 -7.85
N THR A 115 -1.57 9.43 -8.96
CA THR A 115 -1.08 8.19 -9.60
C THR A 115 0.34 8.39 -10.14
N LEU A 116 0.61 9.54 -10.77
CA LEU A 116 1.96 9.86 -11.26
C LEU A 116 2.96 10.09 -10.13
N TYR A 117 2.53 10.70 -9.02
CA TYR A 117 3.37 10.88 -7.84
C TYR A 117 3.74 9.52 -7.24
N LEU A 118 2.75 8.65 -7.03
CA LEU A 118 2.94 7.33 -6.46
C LEU A 118 3.74 6.38 -7.37
N ALA A 119 3.78 6.63 -8.68
CA ALA A 119 4.64 5.88 -9.60
C ALA A 119 6.14 6.05 -9.32
N GLY A 120 6.53 7.11 -8.60
CA GLY A 120 7.90 7.31 -8.11
C GLY A 120 8.25 6.51 -6.86
N TRP A 121 7.38 5.62 -6.40
CA TRP A 121 7.58 4.82 -5.20
C TRP A 121 7.39 3.34 -5.49
N VAL A 122 8.18 2.50 -4.84
CA VAL A 122 7.86 1.09 -4.62
C VAL A 122 7.12 1.01 -3.30
N MET A 123 5.94 0.40 -3.31
CA MET A 123 5.14 0.22 -2.10
C MET A 123 4.79 -1.25 -1.96
N VAL A 124 4.89 -1.74 -0.73
CA VAL A 124 4.57 -3.10 -0.37
C VAL A 124 3.72 -3.07 0.90
N PHE A 125 2.67 -3.87 0.93
CA PHE A 125 1.90 -4.14 2.13
C PHE A 125 2.38 -5.44 2.76
N ALA A 126 2.66 -5.40 4.06
CA ALA A 126 3.11 -6.54 4.85
C ALA A 126 2.16 -6.75 6.04
N THR A 127 1.75 -8.00 6.30
CA THR A 127 1.06 -8.37 7.57
C THR A 127 2.02 -8.86 8.65
N VAL A 128 3.32 -8.93 8.32
CA VAL A 128 4.38 -9.36 9.25
C VAL A 128 4.61 -8.25 10.27
N SER A 129 4.70 -8.59 11.55
CA SER A 129 5.10 -7.61 12.57
C SER A 129 6.55 -7.19 12.36
N GLU A 130 6.85 -5.92 12.63
CA GLU A 130 8.20 -5.36 12.50
C GLU A 130 9.23 -6.15 13.33
N ALA A 131 8.81 -6.67 14.49
CA ALA A 131 9.60 -7.54 15.36
C ALA A 131 10.09 -8.85 14.70
N VAL A 132 9.40 -9.34 13.67
CA VAL A 132 9.82 -10.55 12.92
C VAL A 132 10.72 -10.18 11.74
N LEU A 133 10.61 -8.97 11.18
CA LEU A 133 11.46 -8.47 10.09
C LEU A 133 12.87 -8.08 10.56
N GLU A 134 13.03 -7.59 11.80
CA GLU A 134 14.35 -7.21 12.36
C GLU A 134 15.19 -8.41 12.81
N ALA A 135 14.58 -9.59 12.97
CA ALA A 135 15.27 -10.80 13.43
C ALA A 135 15.93 -11.62 12.30
N SER A 136 16.05 -11.06 11.09
CA SER A 136 16.53 -11.74 9.87
C SER A 136 17.88 -11.22 9.37
#